data_AF-A0A4Q2YMU9-F1
#
_entry.id   AF-A0A4Q2YMU9-F1
#
_cell.length_a   1.000
_cell.length_b   1.000
_cell.length_c   1.000
_cell.angle_alpha   90.00
_cell.angle_beta   90.00
_cell.angle_gamma   90.00
#
_symmetry.space_group_name_H-M   'P 1'
#
loop_
_entity.id
_entity.type
_entity.pdbx_description
1 polymer ?
#
loop_
_entity_poly.entity_id
_entity_poly.type
_entity_poly.pdbx_seq_one_letter_code
_entity_poly.pdbx_strand_id
1 'polypeptide(L)'
;VPGIGPKTAQKLIADFGSVENLLANLSSLKGKQKENLETYAEQAILSKDLATIIIDAPIEVTWADLALSPRDDQAVKDIFTEFEFRTLTKRLFGESANTADTPSETSEAAPAPVFSHLKTIAEVPHTYHLADTPEKQAELFAQLAKQERFCFDIESTSLDRFAAKLLGVAFSWTDYEGWYLPYSEALLPVLRQALSSPAEKIGHNLKYDLCVLHQHGIEVTGPIFDSMLAHGLAFPDQRHTMDYVSETMLGYTPVKLIDIANAAPSPAASDDLFAFAETKKASKELDIASIPLATLAEYAAEDADVTWQIAGKLRPLLDDQEHVFSNIECPLLP
;
A
#
# COMPACT_ATOMS: atom_id res chain seq x y z
N VAL A 1 -43.53 19.38 0.32
CA VAL A 1 -44.45 20.02 -0.66
C VAL A 1 -43.64 20.57 -1.82
N PRO A 2 -43.78 20.02 -3.04
CA PRO A 2 -43.10 20.54 -4.23
C PRO A 2 -43.32 22.04 -4.42
N GLY A 3 -42.26 22.76 -4.79
CA GLY A 3 -42.31 24.22 -5.01
C GLY A 3 -42.32 25.08 -3.75
N ILE A 4 -42.28 24.49 -2.54
CA ILE A 4 -42.09 25.23 -1.28
C ILE A 4 -40.67 24.94 -0.77
N GLY A 5 -39.78 25.91 -0.93
CA GLY A 5 -38.40 25.84 -0.43
C GLY A 5 -38.27 26.27 1.04
N PRO A 6 -37.07 26.11 1.65
CA PRO A 6 -36.84 26.35 3.07
C PRO A 6 -37.24 27.74 3.57
N LYS A 7 -36.91 28.81 2.81
CA LYS A 7 -37.25 30.20 3.17
C LYS A 7 -38.76 30.46 3.19
N THR A 8 -39.48 29.89 2.21
CA THR A 8 -40.94 30.02 2.12
C THR A 8 -41.62 29.21 3.21
N ALA A 9 -41.13 27.99 3.49
CA ALA A 9 -41.63 27.15 4.57
C ALA A 9 -41.47 27.84 5.94
N GLN A 10 -40.29 28.42 6.23
CA GLN A 10 -40.06 29.18 7.47
C GLN A 10 -41.03 30.33 7.64
N LYS A 11 -41.27 31.12 6.57
CA LYS A 11 -42.25 32.22 6.61
C LYS A 11 -43.66 31.71 6.89
N LEU A 12 -44.09 30.66 6.19
CA LEU A 12 -45.42 30.07 6.39
C LEU A 12 -45.60 29.52 7.80
N ILE A 13 -44.59 28.85 8.36
CA ILE A 13 -44.69 28.36 9.74
C ILE A 13 -44.62 29.51 10.76
N ALA A 14 -43.88 30.59 10.48
CA ALA A 14 -43.90 31.78 11.32
C ALA A 14 -45.28 32.47 11.33
N ASP A 15 -45.94 32.55 10.17
CA ASP A 15 -47.24 33.21 10.00
C ASP A 15 -48.40 32.34 10.55
N PHE A 16 -48.35 31.01 10.39
CA PHE A 16 -49.44 30.09 10.74
C PHE A 16 -49.16 29.21 11.98
N GLY A 17 -47.95 29.21 12.52
CA GLY A 17 -47.55 28.47 13.73
C GLY A 17 -47.33 26.97 13.53
N SER A 18 -48.21 26.27 12.82
CA SER A 18 -48.08 24.83 12.56
C SER A 18 -48.49 24.45 11.14
N VAL A 19 -48.08 23.25 10.70
CA VAL A 19 -48.47 22.70 9.40
C VAL A 19 -49.99 22.47 9.36
N GLU A 20 -50.59 22.00 10.45
CA GLU A 20 -52.04 21.79 10.56
C GLU A 20 -52.81 23.10 10.44
N ASN A 21 -52.36 24.15 11.13
CA ASN A 21 -53.03 25.45 11.09
C ASN A 21 -52.84 26.14 9.73
N LEU A 22 -51.68 25.93 9.08
CA LEU A 22 -51.44 26.34 7.70
C LEU A 22 -52.44 25.67 6.74
N LEU A 23 -52.61 24.35 6.84
CA LEU A 23 -53.53 23.57 5.99
C LEU A 23 -55.02 23.88 6.29
N ALA A 24 -55.36 24.28 7.52
CA ALA A 24 -56.72 24.70 7.88
C ALA A 24 -57.08 26.10 7.32
N ASN A 25 -56.09 26.94 7.00
CA ASN A 25 -56.27 28.34 6.59
C ASN A 25 -55.79 28.64 5.16
N LEU A 26 -55.86 27.65 4.26
CA LEU A 26 -55.38 27.77 2.87
C LEU A 26 -56.11 28.85 2.05
N SER A 27 -57.30 29.28 2.48
CA SER A 27 -58.07 30.38 1.86
C SER A 27 -57.34 31.73 1.90
N SER A 28 -56.42 31.91 2.84
CA SER A 28 -55.58 33.11 2.99
C SER A 28 -54.39 33.15 2.01
N LEU A 29 -54.06 32.03 1.38
CA LEU A 29 -52.96 31.90 0.42
C LEU A 29 -53.46 32.12 -1.02
N LYS A 30 -52.55 32.53 -1.92
CA LYS A 30 -52.89 32.83 -3.33
C LYS A 30 -52.01 32.07 -4.31
N GLY A 31 -52.58 31.74 -5.47
CA GLY A 31 -51.88 31.17 -6.61
C GLY A 31 -51.32 29.76 -6.37
N LYS A 32 -50.23 29.43 -7.08
CA LYS A 32 -49.61 28.11 -7.12
C LYS A 32 -49.18 27.55 -5.75
N GLN A 33 -48.91 28.43 -4.78
CA GLN A 33 -48.58 28.03 -3.41
C GLN A 33 -49.78 27.37 -2.71
N LYS A 34 -50.99 27.91 -2.91
CA LYS A 34 -52.23 27.33 -2.39
C LYS A 34 -52.52 25.99 -3.05
N GLU A 35 -52.49 25.95 -4.39
CA GLU A 35 -52.73 24.73 -5.18
C GLU A 35 -51.80 23.57 -4.77
N ASN A 36 -50.51 23.87 -4.56
CA ASN A 36 -49.54 22.87 -4.11
C ASN A 36 -49.81 22.40 -2.67
N LEU A 37 -50.19 23.30 -1.76
CA LEU A 37 -50.52 22.89 -0.38
C LEU A 37 -51.82 22.09 -0.31
N GLU A 38 -52.80 22.36 -1.17
CA GLU A 38 -54.02 21.55 -1.32
C GLU A 38 -53.71 20.17 -1.91
N THR A 39 -52.91 20.12 -2.98
CA THR A 39 -52.56 18.87 -3.68
C THR A 39 -51.70 17.94 -2.82
N TYR A 40 -50.78 18.50 -2.04
CA TYR A 40 -49.79 17.75 -1.24
C TYR A 40 -50.03 17.86 0.27
N ALA A 41 -51.27 18.12 0.70
CA ALA A 41 -51.63 18.30 2.10
C ALA A 41 -51.26 17.08 2.96
N GLU A 42 -51.66 15.88 2.52
CA GLU A 42 -51.36 14.62 3.21
C GLU A 42 -49.85 14.37 3.30
N GLN A 43 -49.12 14.68 2.24
CA GLN A 43 -47.65 14.54 2.23
C GLN A 43 -47.00 15.50 3.23
N ALA A 44 -47.54 16.71 3.42
CA ALA A 44 -47.02 17.66 4.40
C ALA A 44 -47.22 17.19 5.84
N ILE A 45 -48.40 16.63 6.14
CA ILE A 45 -48.70 16.02 7.45
C ILE A 45 -47.78 14.82 7.68
N LEU A 46 -47.71 13.88 6.73
CA LEU A 46 -46.84 12.71 6.84
C LEU A 46 -45.37 13.09 7.02
N SER A 47 -44.90 14.14 6.32
CA SER A 47 -43.52 14.62 6.48
C SER A 47 -43.26 15.19 7.87
N LYS A 48 -44.26 15.83 8.49
CA LYS A 48 -44.18 16.29 9.88
C LYS A 48 -44.12 15.09 10.82
N ASP A 49 -45.00 14.11 10.63
CA ASP A 49 -45.05 12.92 11.47
C ASP A 49 -43.72 12.15 11.44
N LEU A 50 -43.17 11.92 10.24
CA LEU A 50 -41.87 11.25 10.05
C LEU A 50 -40.68 12.03 10.66
N ALA A 51 -40.77 13.36 10.73
CA ALA A 51 -39.74 14.21 11.32
C ALA A 51 -39.94 14.45 12.83
N THR A 52 -41.08 14.02 13.39
CA THR A 52 -41.39 14.24 14.80
C THR A 52 -40.66 13.21 15.65
N ILE A 53 -39.82 13.70 16.56
CA ILE A 53 -39.12 12.84 17.51
C ILE A 53 -40.12 12.31 18.54
N ILE A 54 -40.19 11.00 18.69
CA ILE A 54 -40.97 10.32 19.73
C ILE A 54 -40.25 10.56 21.06
N ILE A 55 -40.84 11.37 21.94
CA ILE A 55 -40.27 11.75 23.25
C ILE A 55 -40.78 10.91 24.41
N ASP A 56 -41.76 10.05 24.16
CA ASP A 56 -42.43 9.15 25.11
C ASP A 56 -42.10 7.68 24.81
N ALA A 57 -40.92 7.42 24.24
CA ALA A 57 -40.43 6.08 24.00
C ALA A 57 -40.43 5.25 25.31
N PRO A 58 -40.96 4.03 25.32
CA PRO A 58 -41.04 3.18 26.50
C PRO A 58 -39.66 2.61 26.84
N ILE A 59 -38.81 3.43 27.46
CA ILE A 59 -37.45 3.09 27.85
C ILE A 59 -37.45 2.70 29.34
N GLU A 60 -37.03 1.48 29.65
CA GLU A 60 -36.88 0.98 31.01
C GLU A 60 -35.51 1.31 31.64
N VAL A 61 -34.59 1.81 30.81
CA VAL A 61 -33.21 2.16 31.18
C VAL A 61 -33.17 3.40 32.07
N THR A 62 -32.41 3.33 33.16
CA THR A 62 -32.19 4.44 34.09
C THR A 62 -30.87 5.16 33.80
N TRP A 63 -30.68 6.35 34.39
CA TRP A 63 -29.40 7.07 34.29
C TRP A 63 -28.22 6.27 34.87
N ALA A 64 -28.47 5.39 35.84
CA ALA A 64 -27.43 4.54 36.41
C ALA A 64 -26.93 3.48 35.41
N ASP A 65 -27.82 2.96 34.57
CA ASP A 65 -27.51 1.97 33.53
C ASP A 65 -26.69 2.57 32.38
N LEU A 66 -26.76 3.89 32.20
CA LEU A 66 -26.00 4.65 31.19
C LEU A 66 -24.64 5.13 31.71
N ALA A 67 -24.32 4.88 32.97
CA ALA A 67 -23.02 5.24 33.52
C ALA A 67 -21.92 4.38 32.87
N LEU A 68 -20.91 5.05 32.30
CA LEU A 68 -19.79 4.37 31.66
C LEU A 68 -19.06 3.49 32.69
N SER A 69 -19.10 2.17 32.48
CA SER A 69 -18.37 1.20 33.29
C SER A 69 -16.88 1.17 32.90
N PRO A 70 -16.00 0.70 33.81
CA PRO A 70 -14.62 0.41 33.45
C PRO A 70 -14.55 -0.58 32.28
N ARG A 71 -13.62 -0.34 31.35
CA ARG A 71 -13.37 -1.23 30.23
C ARG A 71 -12.81 -2.56 30.72
N ASP A 72 -13.30 -3.65 30.14
CA ASP A 72 -12.63 -4.95 30.25
C ASP A 72 -11.47 -5.00 29.24
N ASP A 73 -10.27 -4.66 29.72
CA ASP A 73 -9.07 -4.62 28.90
C ASP A 73 -8.72 -5.98 28.27
N GLN A 74 -9.07 -7.09 28.92
CA GLN A 74 -8.79 -8.41 28.39
C GLN A 74 -9.73 -8.75 27.25
N ALA A 75 -11.05 -8.61 27.47
CA ALA A 75 -12.04 -8.88 26.43
C ALA A 75 -11.84 -8.00 25.17
N VAL A 76 -11.42 -6.75 25.35
CA VAL A 76 -11.11 -5.86 24.21
C VAL A 76 -9.85 -6.30 23.47
N LYS A 77 -8.81 -6.74 24.17
CA LYS A 77 -7.59 -7.28 23.54
C LYS A 77 -7.89 -8.56 22.75
N ASP A 78 -8.73 -9.43 23.29
CA ASP A 78 -9.11 -10.69 22.62
C ASP A 78 -9.79 -10.39 21.28
N ILE A 79 -10.78 -9.50 21.28
CA ILE A 79 -11.46 -9.02 20.05
C ILE A 79 -10.47 -8.34 19.11
N PHE A 80 -9.59 -7.48 19.62
CA PHE A 80 -8.62 -6.77 18.77
C PHE A 80 -7.58 -7.71 18.16
N THR A 81 -7.27 -8.82 18.84
CA THR A 81 -6.40 -9.86 18.32
C THR A 81 -7.13 -10.67 17.24
N GLU A 82 -8.37 -11.07 17.50
CA GLU A 82 -9.23 -11.80 16.55
C GLU A 82 -9.41 -11.03 15.23
N PHE A 83 -9.65 -9.72 15.30
CA PHE A 83 -9.85 -8.87 14.12
C PHE A 83 -8.59 -8.14 13.64
N GLU A 84 -7.40 -8.51 14.16
CA GLU A 84 -6.10 -7.94 13.79
C GLU A 84 -5.98 -6.41 13.87
N PHE A 85 -6.67 -5.78 14.83
CA PHE A 85 -6.62 -4.33 15.04
C PHE A 85 -5.33 -3.87 15.75
N ARG A 86 -4.17 -4.17 15.15
CA ARG A 86 -2.83 -3.89 15.69
C ARG A 86 -2.60 -2.42 16.00
N THR A 87 -3.03 -1.52 15.12
CA THR A 87 -2.91 -0.06 15.32
C THR A 87 -3.77 0.43 16.47
N LEU A 88 -5.00 -0.08 16.61
CA LEU A 88 -5.89 0.28 17.70
C LEU A 88 -5.38 -0.30 19.02
N THR A 89 -4.87 -1.53 19.01
CA THR A 89 -4.22 -2.17 20.16
C THR A 89 -3.07 -1.33 20.68
N LYS A 90 -2.15 -0.94 19.78
CA LYS A 90 -1.01 -0.07 20.13
C LYS A 90 -1.45 1.28 20.67
N ARG A 91 -2.48 1.90 20.08
CA ARG A 91 -3.02 3.19 20.52
C ARG A 91 -3.70 3.10 21.89
N LEU A 92 -4.35 1.99 22.19
CA LEU A 92 -5.20 1.82 23.36
C LEU A 92 -4.45 1.23 24.57
N PHE A 93 -3.41 0.43 24.33
CA PHE A 93 -2.66 -0.29 25.36
C PHE A 93 -1.15 -0.02 25.37
N GLY A 94 -0.63 0.78 24.43
CA GLY A 94 0.81 1.13 24.35
C GLY A 94 1.67 0.08 23.62
N GLU A 95 2.97 0.37 23.47
CA GLU A 95 3.88 -0.46 22.66
C GLU A 95 4.23 -1.82 23.30
N SER A 96 4.05 -1.96 24.62
CA SER A 96 4.40 -3.15 25.39
C SER A 96 3.28 -4.21 25.45
N ALA A 97 2.14 -3.97 24.80
CA ALA A 97 0.98 -4.87 24.87
C ALA A 97 1.08 -6.12 23.99
N ASN A 98 2.13 -6.25 23.16
CA ASN A 98 2.45 -7.47 22.43
C ASN A 98 3.14 -8.48 23.35
N THR A 99 2.44 -9.01 24.35
CA THR A 99 2.83 -10.25 25.02
C THR A 99 1.57 -10.94 25.54
N ALA A 100 1.13 -11.96 24.81
CA ALA A 100 0.31 -13.03 25.36
C ALA A 100 0.69 -14.32 24.64
N ASP A 101 1.81 -14.91 25.09
CA ASP A 101 2.02 -16.36 25.02
C ASP A 101 0.93 -17.02 25.87
N THR A 102 -0.02 -17.71 25.26
CA THR A 102 -0.70 -18.85 25.88
C THR A 102 -1.15 -19.83 24.79
N PRO A 103 -0.80 -21.12 24.87
CA PRO A 103 -1.17 -22.11 23.87
C PRO A 103 -2.61 -22.56 24.11
N SER A 104 -3.50 -22.33 23.14
CA SER A 104 -4.81 -22.95 23.12
C SER A 104 -5.01 -23.71 21.82
N GLU A 105 -5.04 -25.03 21.96
CA GLU A 105 -5.56 -25.96 20.96
C GLU A 105 -7.05 -25.65 20.70
N THR A 106 -7.48 -25.95 19.47
CA THR A 106 -8.86 -25.92 18.95
C THR A 106 -9.48 -24.56 18.58
N SER A 107 -9.19 -24.11 17.36
CA SER A 107 -10.18 -23.54 16.42
C SER A 107 -9.58 -23.53 15.01
N GLU A 108 -10.41 -23.80 14.00
CA GLU A 108 -10.02 -23.95 12.58
C GLU A 108 -9.18 -22.76 12.07
N ALA A 109 -8.11 -23.12 11.37
CA ALA A 109 -6.96 -22.30 11.09
C ALA A 109 -7.25 -21.17 10.07
N ALA A 110 -7.21 -19.92 10.54
CA ALA A 110 -6.49 -18.91 9.78
C ALA A 110 -5.00 -19.30 9.79
N PRO A 111 -4.25 -19.17 8.68
CA PRO A 111 -2.86 -19.56 8.67
C PRO A 111 -2.13 -18.71 9.72
N ALA A 112 -1.53 -19.38 10.70
CA ALA A 112 -0.56 -18.76 11.60
C ALA A 112 0.47 -17.99 10.76
N PRO A 113 1.09 -16.91 11.27
CA PRO A 113 2.25 -16.35 10.61
C PRO A 113 3.22 -17.49 10.35
N VAL A 114 3.49 -17.77 9.06
CA VAL A 114 4.25 -18.95 8.62
C VAL A 114 5.64 -18.96 9.28
N PHE A 115 6.12 -17.77 9.64
CA PHE A 115 7.41 -17.54 10.28
C PHE A 115 7.23 -16.86 11.64
N SER A 116 7.80 -17.45 12.69
CA SER A 116 7.82 -16.87 14.05
C SER A 116 8.92 -15.82 14.24
N HIS A 117 9.96 -15.87 13.41
CA HIS A 117 11.08 -14.93 13.37
C HIS A 117 11.44 -14.66 11.91
N LEU A 118 11.57 -13.38 11.57
CA LEU A 118 11.97 -12.94 10.23
C LEU A 118 13.48 -12.74 10.23
N LYS A 119 14.16 -13.35 9.25
CA LYS A 119 15.60 -13.14 9.03
C LYS A 119 15.83 -11.82 8.33
N THR A 120 17.05 -11.31 8.44
CA THR A 120 17.50 -10.09 7.77
C THR A 120 18.78 -10.33 6.98
N ILE A 121 19.20 -9.32 6.20
CA ILE A 121 20.44 -9.36 5.42
C ILE A 121 21.67 -9.73 6.25
N ALA A 122 21.69 -9.40 7.54
CA ALA A 122 22.80 -9.71 8.45
C ALA A 122 22.85 -11.21 8.85
N GLU A 123 21.76 -11.94 8.69
CA GLU A 123 21.60 -13.32 9.16
C GLU A 123 21.64 -14.35 8.01
N VAL A 124 21.39 -13.91 6.79
CA VAL A 124 21.38 -14.76 5.59
C VAL A 124 22.72 -14.57 4.86
N PRO A 125 23.55 -15.63 4.72
CA PRO A 125 24.74 -15.54 3.89
C PRO A 125 24.37 -15.27 2.43
N HIS A 126 24.96 -14.23 1.85
CA HIS A 126 24.69 -13.79 0.49
C HIS A 126 25.98 -13.26 -0.18
N THR A 127 25.97 -13.16 -1.51
CA THR A 127 27.08 -12.59 -2.29
C THR A 127 26.55 -11.53 -3.25
N TYR A 128 26.77 -10.26 -2.92
CA TYR A 128 26.37 -9.15 -3.77
C TYR A 128 27.58 -8.48 -4.42
N HIS A 129 27.52 -8.36 -5.74
CA HIS A 129 28.61 -7.90 -6.59
C HIS A 129 28.33 -6.50 -7.11
N LEU A 130 29.24 -5.56 -6.84
CA LEU A 130 29.23 -4.23 -7.46
C LEU A 130 30.04 -4.26 -8.77
N ALA A 131 29.39 -4.01 -9.92
CA ALA A 131 30.00 -3.94 -11.26
C ALA A 131 30.43 -2.51 -11.64
N ASP A 132 31.29 -1.90 -10.83
CA ASP A 132 31.80 -0.53 -10.96
C ASP A 132 33.07 -0.40 -11.83
N THR A 133 33.62 -1.52 -12.29
CA THR A 133 34.85 -1.58 -13.11
C THR A 133 34.57 -2.25 -14.46
N PRO A 134 35.29 -1.89 -15.54
CA PRO A 134 35.10 -2.50 -16.85
C PRO A 134 35.21 -4.04 -16.84
N GLU A 135 36.11 -4.58 -16.02
CA GLU A 135 36.32 -6.02 -15.87
C GLU A 135 35.07 -6.70 -15.30
N LYS A 136 34.51 -6.15 -14.21
CA LYS A 136 33.28 -6.68 -13.60
C LYS A 136 32.04 -6.46 -14.45
N GLN A 137 31.99 -5.35 -15.20
CA GLN A 137 30.91 -5.10 -16.16
C GLN A 137 30.93 -6.15 -17.27
N ALA A 138 32.11 -6.43 -17.84
CA ALA A 138 32.27 -7.47 -18.85
C ALA A 138 31.93 -8.86 -18.29
N GLU A 139 32.31 -9.15 -17.05
CA GLU A 139 31.93 -10.38 -16.35
C GLU A 139 30.41 -10.51 -16.20
N LEU A 140 29.74 -9.48 -15.65
CA LEU A 140 28.29 -9.43 -15.49
C LEU A 140 27.57 -9.75 -16.81
N PHE A 141 27.88 -9.02 -17.89
CA PHE A 141 27.21 -9.24 -19.17
C PHE A 141 27.53 -10.59 -19.80
N ALA A 142 28.75 -11.12 -19.60
CA ALA A 142 29.11 -12.46 -20.07
C ALA A 142 28.36 -13.57 -19.32
N GLN A 143 28.03 -13.35 -18.04
CA GLN A 143 27.19 -14.26 -17.26
C GLN A 143 25.71 -14.12 -17.61
N LEU A 144 25.21 -12.89 -17.72
CA LEU A 144 23.82 -12.59 -18.02
C LEU A 144 23.39 -13.14 -19.40
N ALA A 145 24.28 -13.09 -20.40
CA ALA A 145 24.03 -13.62 -21.74
C ALA A 145 23.83 -15.14 -21.79
N LYS A 146 24.16 -15.88 -20.72
CA LYS A 146 23.96 -17.34 -20.63
C LYS A 146 22.63 -17.70 -19.99
N GLN A 147 21.91 -16.74 -19.42
CA GLN A 147 20.71 -17.01 -18.64
C GLN A 147 19.48 -17.08 -19.54
N GLU A 148 18.62 -18.07 -19.31
CA GLU A 148 17.29 -18.15 -19.93
C GLU A 148 16.28 -17.22 -19.25
N ARG A 149 16.57 -16.82 -18.02
CA ARG A 149 15.76 -15.91 -17.21
C ARG A 149 16.63 -15.20 -16.16
N PHE A 150 16.28 -13.98 -15.80
CA PHE A 150 16.93 -13.24 -14.72
C PHE A 150 15.96 -12.20 -14.14
N CYS A 151 16.13 -11.90 -12.87
CA CYS A 151 15.52 -10.76 -12.21
C CYS A 151 16.33 -9.50 -12.50
N PHE A 152 15.64 -8.38 -12.64
CA PHE A 152 16.24 -7.06 -12.62
C PHE A 152 15.38 -6.08 -11.82
N ASP A 153 16.03 -5.05 -11.31
CA ASP A 153 15.40 -3.92 -10.62
C ASP A 153 16.20 -2.64 -10.95
N ILE A 154 15.56 -1.47 -10.90
CA ILE A 154 16.26 -0.21 -11.16
C ILE A 154 16.30 0.71 -9.94
N GLU A 155 17.42 1.42 -9.81
CA GLU A 155 17.52 2.54 -8.89
C GLU A 155 17.42 3.85 -9.64
N SER A 156 16.67 4.80 -9.10
CA SER A 156 16.41 6.08 -9.74
C SER A 156 16.42 7.24 -8.76
N THR A 157 16.42 8.47 -9.26
CA THR A 157 16.42 9.68 -8.42
C THR A 157 15.05 10.08 -7.86
N SER A 158 13.93 9.50 -8.33
CA SER A 158 12.58 9.96 -7.94
C SER A 158 11.50 8.93 -8.21
N LEU A 159 10.43 8.95 -7.41
CA LEU A 159 9.21 8.16 -7.66
C LEU A 159 8.39 8.66 -8.86
N ASP A 160 8.62 9.89 -9.33
CA ASP A 160 8.02 10.37 -10.59
C ASP A 160 8.79 9.79 -11.78
N ARG A 161 8.23 8.73 -12.36
CA ARG A 161 8.80 8.01 -13.53
C ARG A 161 9.07 8.89 -14.76
N PHE A 162 8.47 10.06 -14.89
CA PHE A 162 8.74 10.98 -16.02
C PHE A 162 9.91 11.93 -15.77
N ALA A 163 10.26 12.16 -14.49
CA ALA A 163 11.35 13.02 -14.07
C ALA A 163 12.57 12.24 -13.53
N ALA A 164 12.38 10.95 -13.24
CA ALA A 164 13.40 10.05 -12.71
C ALA A 164 14.58 9.90 -13.68
N LYS A 165 15.79 9.96 -13.11
CA LYS A 165 17.03 9.57 -13.80
C LYS A 165 17.46 8.20 -13.31
N LEU A 166 17.93 7.36 -14.23
CA LEU A 166 18.45 6.05 -13.91
C LEU A 166 19.82 6.17 -13.19
N LEU A 167 19.94 5.57 -12.01
CA LEU A 167 21.18 5.52 -11.21
C LEU A 167 21.91 4.19 -11.40
N GLY A 168 21.18 3.10 -11.58
CA GLY A 168 21.76 1.78 -11.78
C GLY A 168 20.70 0.72 -12.01
N VAL A 169 21.15 -0.48 -12.34
CA VAL A 169 20.29 -1.65 -12.55
C VAL A 169 20.87 -2.79 -11.75
N ALA A 170 20.04 -3.41 -10.90
CA ALA A 170 20.37 -4.64 -10.22
C ALA A 170 19.93 -5.86 -11.03
N PHE A 171 20.60 -6.99 -10.83
CA PHE A 171 20.30 -8.25 -11.47
C PHE A 171 20.48 -9.41 -10.48
N SER A 172 19.64 -10.43 -10.59
CA SER A 172 19.85 -11.72 -9.94
C SER A 172 19.34 -12.86 -10.83
N TRP A 173 19.98 -14.01 -10.76
CA TRP A 173 19.54 -15.24 -11.46
C TRP A 173 19.81 -16.50 -10.64
N THR A 174 20.23 -16.32 -9.37
CA THR A 174 20.56 -17.39 -8.43
C THR A 174 20.26 -16.89 -7.02
N ASP A 175 19.62 -17.72 -6.20
CA ASP A 175 19.28 -17.39 -4.81
C ASP A 175 20.52 -16.98 -4.02
N TYR A 176 20.41 -15.90 -3.24
CA TYR A 176 21.46 -15.35 -2.38
C TYR A 176 22.65 -14.75 -3.14
N GLU A 177 22.50 -14.51 -4.44
CA GLU A 177 23.48 -13.82 -5.28
C GLU A 177 22.81 -12.70 -6.09
N GLY A 178 23.49 -11.55 -6.18
CA GLY A 178 22.98 -10.39 -6.87
C GLY A 178 24.10 -9.51 -7.39
N TRP A 179 23.80 -8.73 -8.41
CA TRP A 179 24.73 -7.82 -9.07
C TRP A 179 24.10 -6.44 -9.15
N TYR A 180 24.86 -5.39 -8.83
CA TYR A 180 24.46 -4.01 -9.08
C TYR A 180 25.38 -3.37 -10.10
N LEU A 181 24.80 -2.82 -11.16
CA LEU A 181 25.48 -2.10 -12.22
C LEU A 181 25.15 -0.60 -12.13
N PRO A 182 26.10 0.24 -11.68
CA PRO A 182 25.92 1.69 -11.72
C PRO A 182 25.74 2.16 -13.18
N TYR A 183 24.72 2.97 -13.42
CA TYR A 183 24.38 3.39 -14.77
C TYR A 183 25.38 4.42 -15.31
N SER A 184 25.70 4.29 -16.59
CA SER A 184 26.33 5.34 -17.39
C SER A 184 25.91 5.22 -18.84
N GLU A 185 25.90 6.33 -19.57
CA GLU A 185 25.54 6.37 -21.00
C GLU A 185 26.41 5.43 -21.87
N ALA A 186 27.65 5.17 -21.46
CA ALA A 186 28.55 4.25 -22.16
C ALA A 186 28.05 2.79 -22.13
N LEU A 187 27.24 2.43 -21.12
CA LEU A 187 26.69 1.08 -20.94
C LEU A 187 25.35 0.88 -21.67
N LEU A 188 24.77 1.94 -22.23
CA LEU A 188 23.47 1.89 -22.89
C LEU A 188 23.38 0.80 -23.99
N PRO A 189 24.37 0.60 -24.87
CA PRO A 189 24.28 -0.45 -25.90
C PRO A 189 24.22 -1.87 -25.33
N VAL A 190 25.02 -2.16 -24.30
CA VAL A 190 25.08 -3.49 -23.68
C VAL A 190 23.86 -3.76 -22.78
N LEU A 191 23.37 -2.74 -22.07
CA LEU A 191 22.11 -2.81 -21.32
C LEU A 191 20.91 -3.08 -22.23
N ARG A 192 20.82 -2.37 -23.36
CA ARG A 192 19.79 -2.65 -24.38
C ARG A 192 19.86 -4.08 -24.87
N GLN A 193 21.05 -4.56 -25.21
CA GLN A 193 21.22 -5.93 -25.70
C GLN A 193 20.78 -6.97 -24.65
N ALA A 194 21.13 -6.77 -23.38
CA ALA A 194 20.74 -7.67 -22.30
C ALA A 194 19.22 -7.67 -22.06
N LEU A 195 18.61 -6.48 -21.95
CA LEU A 195 17.19 -6.33 -21.62
C LEU A 195 16.25 -6.55 -22.82
N SER A 196 16.78 -6.58 -24.06
CA SER A 196 16.01 -6.98 -25.26
C SER A 196 16.29 -8.42 -25.72
N SER A 197 17.02 -9.20 -24.92
CA SER A 197 17.30 -10.62 -25.19
C SER A 197 16.01 -11.47 -25.14
N PRO A 198 16.01 -12.72 -25.64
CA PRO A 198 14.86 -13.62 -25.51
C PRO A 198 14.67 -14.17 -24.09
N ALA A 199 15.60 -13.92 -23.16
CA ALA A 199 15.50 -14.37 -21.78
C ALA A 199 14.27 -13.75 -21.09
N GLU A 200 13.66 -14.47 -20.16
CA GLU A 200 12.57 -13.95 -19.33
C GLU A 200 13.11 -12.91 -18.32
N LYS A 201 12.39 -11.80 -18.17
CA LYS A 201 12.70 -10.74 -17.22
C LYS A 201 11.76 -10.84 -16.03
N ILE A 202 12.34 -11.01 -14.86
CA ILE A 202 11.62 -11.07 -13.60
C ILE A 202 11.79 -9.72 -12.89
N GLY A 203 10.76 -9.25 -12.21
CA GLY A 203 10.85 -8.06 -11.36
C GLY A 203 9.64 -7.94 -10.45
N HIS A 204 9.56 -6.83 -9.73
CA HIS A 204 8.45 -6.54 -8.82
C HIS A 204 7.87 -5.17 -9.16
N ASN A 205 6.60 -5.10 -9.56
CA ASN A 205 5.97 -3.84 -10.01
C ASN A 205 6.72 -3.19 -11.20
N LEU A 206 7.05 -4.01 -12.19
CA LEU A 206 7.86 -3.68 -13.37
C LEU A 206 7.33 -2.49 -14.19
N LYS A 207 6.04 -2.15 -14.04
CA LYS A 207 5.47 -0.95 -14.67
C LYS A 207 6.32 0.30 -14.43
N TYR A 208 6.91 0.44 -13.24
CA TYR A 208 7.77 1.58 -12.92
C TYR A 208 9.09 1.50 -13.70
N ASP A 209 9.79 0.38 -13.57
CA ASP A 209 11.08 0.10 -14.19
C ASP A 209 11.05 0.26 -15.70
N LEU A 210 10.06 -0.36 -16.34
CA LEU A 210 9.83 -0.31 -17.78
C LEU A 210 9.65 1.13 -18.28
N CYS A 211 8.89 1.94 -17.56
CA CYS A 211 8.68 3.34 -17.92
C CYS A 211 10.00 4.15 -17.88
N VAL A 212 10.78 4.01 -16.80
CA VAL A 212 12.03 4.76 -16.62
C VAL A 212 13.09 4.28 -17.63
N LEU A 213 13.20 2.97 -17.85
CA LEU A 213 14.10 2.40 -18.86
C LEU A 213 13.73 2.88 -20.26
N HIS A 214 12.45 2.89 -20.61
CA HIS A 214 11.97 3.39 -21.91
C HIS A 214 12.35 4.86 -22.13
N GLN A 215 12.26 5.70 -21.11
CA GLN A 215 12.69 7.10 -21.17
C GLN A 215 14.20 7.26 -21.43
N HIS A 216 15.01 6.32 -20.95
CA HIS A 216 16.46 6.24 -21.25
C HIS A 216 16.74 5.48 -22.55
N GLY A 217 15.70 5.20 -23.33
CA GLY A 217 15.76 4.50 -24.62
C GLY A 217 16.10 3.02 -24.49
N ILE A 218 15.91 2.40 -23.33
CA ILE A 218 16.08 0.97 -23.11
C ILE A 218 14.71 0.31 -23.22
N GLU A 219 14.47 -0.43 -24.30
CA GLU A 219 13.26 -1.21 -24.47
C GLU A 219 13.49 -2.62 -23.93
N VAL A 220 12.67 -3.02 -22.96
CA VAL A 220 12.70 -4.37 -22.40
C VAL A 220 11.75 -5.24 -23.20
N THR A 221 12.24 -6.34 -23.73
CA THR A 221 11.44 -7.26 -24.58
C THR A 221 11.54 -8.70 -24.08
N GLY A 222 10.81 -9.61 -24.70
CA GLY A 222 10.78 -11.03 -24.28
C GLY A 222 9.74 -11.29 -23.19
N PRO A 223 9.72 -12.51 -22.64
CA PRO A 223 8.78 -12.86 -21.57
C PRO A 223 9.03 -12.03 -20.31
N ILE A 224 7.96 -11.63 -19.64
CA ILE A 224 8.02 -10.86 -18.39
C ILE A 224 7.30 -11.63 -17.30
N PHE A 225 7.88 -11.64 -16.09
CA PHE A 225 7.26 -12.12 -14.88
C PHE A 225 7.29 -11.00 -13.82
N ASP A 226 6.16 -10.34 -13.61
CA ASP A 226 6.00 -9.39 -12.50
C ASP A 226 5.48 -10.12 -11.27
N SER A 227 6.32 -10.23 -10.25
CA SER A 227 5.99 -10.93 -9.00
C SER A 227 4.85 -10.26 -8.23
N MET A 228 4.63 -8.94 -8.36
CA MET A 228 3.48 -8.26 -7.75
C MET A 228 2.18 -8.72 -8.41
N LEU A 229 2.15 -8.79 -9.74
CA LEU A 229 0.97 -9.27 -10.48
C LEU A 229 0.72 -10.76 -10.22
N ALA A 230 1.78 -11.57 -10.20
CA ALA A 230 1.67 -12.99 -9.90
C ALA A 230 1.12 -13.24 -8.49
N HIS A 231 1.60 -12.48 -7.50
CA HIS A 231 1.08 -12.55 -6.13
C HIS A 231 -0.37 -12.06 -6.04
N GLY A 232 -0.75 -11.00 -6.77
CA GLY A 232 -2.13 -10.51 -6.81
C GLY A 232 -3.11 -11.53 -7.37
N LEU A 233 -2.69 -12.34 -8.33
CA LEU A 233 -3.49 -13.45 -8.87
C LEU A 233 -3.62 -14.61 -7.86
N ALA A 234 -2.50 -15.03 -7.25
CA ALA A 234 -2.50 -16.12 -6.28
C ALA A 234 -3.21 -15.78 -4.96
N PHE A 235 -3.12 -14.52 -4.51
CA PHE A 235 -3.59 -14.05 -3.20
C PHE A 235 -4.26 -12.67 -3.29
N PRO A 236 -5.44 -12.54 -3.93
CA PRO A 236 -6.03 -11.24 -4.29
C PRO A 236 -6.39 -10.32 -3.11
N ASP A 237 -6.66 -10.88 -1.94
CA ASP A 237 -7.08 -10.10 -0.76
C ASP A 237 -5.90 -9.61 0.11
N GLN A 238 -4.66 -9.93 -0.27
CA GLN A 238 -3.47 -9.59 0.51
C GLN A 238 -2.78 -8.30 0.03
N ARG A 239 -1.77 -7.85 0.77
CA ARG A 239 -0.86 -6.80 0.26
C ARG A 239 0.10 -7.43 -0.74
N HIS A 240 0.61 -6.63 -1.67
CA HIS A 240 1.49 -7.12 -2.74
C HIS A 240 2.81 -6.36 -2.82
N THR A 241 3.14 -5.54 -1.82
CA THR A 241 4.44 -4.86 -1.74
C THR A 241 5.54 -5.90 -1.49
N MET A 242 6.72 -5.73 -2.09
CA MET A 242 7.84 -6.67 -1.97
C MET A 242 8.16 -7.04 -0.51
N ASP A 243 8.23 -6.05 0.39
CA ASP A 243 8.43 -6.26 1.83
C ASP A 243 7.46 -7.29 2.40
N TYR A 244 6.16 -7.07 2.18
CA TYR A 244 5.10 -7.94 2.70
C TYR A 244 5.20 -9.34 2.11
N VAL A 245 5.41 -9.45 0.80
CA VAL A 245 5.52 -10.75 0.11
C VAL A 245 6.76 -11.51 0.57
N SER A 246 7.87 -10.82 0.78
CA SER A 246 9.11 -11.42 1.32
C SER A 246 8.91 -11.94 2.75
N GLU A 247 8.28 -11.14 3.62
CA GLU A 247 8.03 -11.55 5.00
C GLU A 247 7.10 -12.76 5.09
N THR A 248 6.03 -12.80 4.28
CA THR A 248 5.03 -13.87 4.33
C THR A 248 5.45 -15.13 3.58
N MET A 249 6.24 -15.02 2.50
CA MET A 249 6.62 -16.17 1.68
C MET A 249 8.04 -16.68 1.98
N LEU A 250 8.97 -15.81 2.34
CA LEU A 250 10.38 -16.15 2.58
C LEU A 250 10.76 -16.15 4.06
N GLY A 251 9.98 -15.48 4.92
CA GLY A 251 10.34 -15.29 6.32
C GLY A 251 11.53 -14.36 6.46
N TYR A 252 11.62 -13.37 5.58
CA TYR A 252 12.74 -12.45 5.44
C TYR A 252 12.22 -11.02 5.39
N THR A 253 12.87 -10.11 6.11
CA THR A 253 12.59 -8.66 6.05
C THR A 253 13.72 -7.99 5.27
N PRO A 254 13.44 -7.50 4.04
CA PRO A 254 14.40 -6.74 3.25
C PRO A 254 14.82 -5.43 3.93
N VAL A 255 16.00 -4.92 3.53
CA VAL A 255 16.46 -3.59 3.92
C VAL A 255 15.48 -2.56 3.35
N LYS A 256 15.22 -1.49 4.10
CA LYS A 256 14.33 -0.41 3.62
C LYS A 256 15.15 0.74 3.08
N LEU A 257 14.76 1.25 1.91
CA LEU A 257 15.40 2.41 1.27
C LEU A 257 15.54 3.61 2.23
N ILE A 258 14.55 3.84 3.10
CA ILE A 258 14.59 4.94 4.05
C ILE A 258 15.67 4.80 5.12
N ASP A 259 16.06 3.57 5.47
CA ASP A 259 17.06 3.31 6.49
C ASP A 259 18.46 3.64 5.94
N ILE A 260 18.73 3.26 4.68
CA ILE A 260 20.00 3.57 4.01
C ILE A 260 20.10 5.04 3.56
N ALA A 261 18.97 5.68 3.21
CA ALA A 261 18.93 7.10 2.87
C ALA A 261 19.22 8.01 4.08
N ASN A 262 18.73 7.63 5.28
CA ASN A 262 18.96 8.41 6.50
C ASN A 262 20.31 8.11 7.18
N ALA A 263 20.95 6.98 6.84
CA ALA A 263 22.29 6.65 7.32
C ALA A 263 23.40 7.43 6.59
N ALA A 264 23.08 8.08 5.45
CA ALA A 264 23.98 9.01 4.79
C ALA A 264 24.29 10.22 5.72
N PRO A 265 25.53 10.75 5.72
CA PRO A 265 25.93 11.78 6.67
C PRO A 265 25.10 13.07 6.49
N SER A 266 24.11 13.25 7.38
CA SER A 266 23.45 14.54 7.61
C SER A 266 24.41 15.47 8.37
N PRO A 267 24.46 16.79 8.08
CA PRO A 267 25.33 17.70 8.80
C PRO A 267 25.03 17.65 10.31
N ALA A 268 26.11 17.52 11.09
CA ALA A 268 26.19 17.33 12.54
C ALA A 268 24.90 17.57 13.36
N ALA A 269 24.42 16.50 14.01
CA ALA A 269 23.33 16.56 14.98
C ALA A 269 23.64 17.56 16.10
N SER A 270 22.71 18.48 16.36
CA SER A 270 22.71 19.31 17.57
C SER A 270 22.16 18.50 18.75
N ASP A 271 22.73 18.72 19.94
CA ASP A 271 22.31 18.13 21.23
C ASP A 271 20.94 18.62 21.74
N ASP A 272 20.09 19.15 20.86
CA ASP A 272 18.76 19.63 21.21
C ASP A 272 17.71 18.56 20.93
N LEU A 273 17.21 17.95 22.01
CA LEU A 273 16.20 16.88 21.99
C LEU A 273 14.92 17.28 21.23
N PHE A 274 14.64 18.59 21.09
CA PHE A 274 13.51 19.10 20.32
C PHE A 274 13.83 19.24 18.82
N ALA A 275 15.09 19.44 18.43
CA ALA A 275 15.52 19.43 17.02
C ALA A 275 15.49 18.01 16.41
N PHE A 276 15.66 16.98 17.24
CA PHE A 276 15.54 15.57 16.84
C PHE A 276 14.10 15.16 16.46
N ALA A 277 13.10 15.85 17.01
CA ALA A 277 11.70 15.65 16.66
C ALA A 277 11.27 16.46 15.43
N GLU A 278 11.86 17.64 15.21
CA GLU A 278 11.59 18.45 14.00
C GLU A 278 12.27 17.90 12.74
N THR A 279 13.42 17.21 12.87
CA THR A 279 14.08 16.53 11.75
C THR A 279 13.30 15.32 11.20
N LYS A 280 12.34 14.76 11.95
CA LYS A 280 11.38 13.76 11.43
C LYS A 280 10.20 14.35 10.64
N LYS A 281 10.18 15.65 10.42
CA LYS A 281 9.42 16.28 9.32
C LYS A 281 10.32 16.53 8.11
N ALA A 282 11.22 15.59 7.82
CA ALA A 282 11.99 15.59 6.59
C ALA A 282 11.06 15.38 5.38
N SER A 283 11.38 16.08 4.30
CA SER A 283 10.69 16.15 3.02
C SER A 283 10.24 14.78 2.50
N LYS A 284 9.09 14.78 1.81
CA LYS A 284 8.50 13.64 1.10
C LYS A 284 9.39 12.98 0.02
N GLU A 285 10.58 13.51 -0.25
CA GLU A 285 11.53 13.02 -1.25
C GLU A 285 12.83 12.63 -0.57
N LEU A 286 13.22 11.35 -0.74
CA LEU A 286 14.51 10.80 -0.33
C LEU A 286 15.55 11.12 -1.41
N ASP A 287 16.72 11.61 -1.02
CA ASP A 287 17.83 11.87 -1.95
C ASP A 287 18.67 10.60 -2.15
N ILE A 288 18.20 9.72 -3.04
CA ILE A 288 18.82 8.41 -3.33
C ILE A 288 20.24 8.60 -3.90
N ALA A 289 20.48 9.69 -4.64
CA ALA A 289 21.79 9.97 -5.23
C ALA A 289 22.88 10.30 -4.20
N SER A 290 22.50 10.63 -2.96
CA SER A 290 23.42 10.89 -1.86
C SER A 290 23.90 9.63 -1.12
N ILE A 291 23.27 8.49 -1.37
CA ILE A 291 23.58 7.22 -0.72
C ILE A 291 24.95 6.72 -1.22
N PRO A 292 25.86 6.26 -0.32
CA PRO A 292 27.12 5.67 -0.73
C PRO A 292 26.91 4.51 -1.71
N LEU A 293 27.68 4.50 -2.81
CA LEU A 293 27.49 3.53 -3.90
C LEU A 293 27.47 2.08 -3.43
N ALA A 294 28.36 1.70 -2.50
CA ALA A 294 28.41 0.34 -1.97
C ALA A 294 27.14 -0.03 -1.19
N THR A 295 26.56 0.91 -0.43
CA THR A 295 25.32 0.69 0.32
C THR A 295 24.11 0.59 -0.62
N LEU A 296 24.04 1.45 -1.64
CA LEU A 296 23.00 1.36 -2.66
C LEU A 296 23.10 0.04 -3.45
N ALA A 297 24.33 -0.40 -3.75
CA ALA A 297 24.57 -1.65 -4.45
C ALA A 297 24.12 -2.88 -3.65
N GLU A 298 24.35 -2.89 -2.34
CA GLU A 298 23.93 -3.97 -1.44
C GLU A 298 22.40 -4.04 -1.33
N TYR A 299 21.73 -2.88 -1.19
CA TYR A 299 20.28 -2.77 -1.21
C TYR A 299 19.65 -3.22 -2.53
N ALA A 300 20.12 -2.68 -3.66
CA ALA A 300 19.52 -2.98 -4.96
C ALA A 300 19.74 -4.45 -5.36
N ALA A 301 20.91 -5.01 -5.04
CA ALA A 301 21.19 -6.44 -5.28
C ALA A 301 20.31 -7.35 -4.42
N GLU A 302 20.00 -6.95 -3.17
CA GLU A 302 19.04 -7.64 -2.32
C GLU A 302 17.64 -7.62 -2.93
N ASP A 303 17.14 -6.46 -3.38
CA ASP A 303 15.81 -6.34 -3.98
C ASP A 303 15.66 -7.28 -5.19
N ALA A 304 16.69 -7.36 -6.05
CA ALA A 304 16.69 -8.28 -7.18
C ALA A 304 16.75 -9.77 -6.78
N ASP A 305 17.57 -10.14 -5.78
CA ASP A 305 17.66 -11.52 -5.26
C ASP A 305 16.36 -11.96 -4.56
N VAL A 306 15.84 -11.13 -3.66
CA VAL A 306 14.58 -11.39 -2.96
C VAL A 306 13.45 -11.56 -3.97
N THR A 307 13.38 -10.68 -4.97
CA THR A 307 12.36 -10.77 -6.03
C THR A 307 12.51 -12.04 -6.86
N TRP A 308 13.74 -12.46 -7.16
CA TRP A 308 14.02 -13.74 -7.82
C TRP A 308 13.49 -14.93 -7.01
N GLN A 309 13.78 -14.98 -5.70
CA GLN A 309 13.31 -16.03 -4.80
C GLN A 309 11.77 -16.04 -4.67
N ILE A 310 11.15 -14.86 -4.59
CA ILE A 310 9.68 -14.70 -4.57
C ILE A 310 9.07 -15.28 -5.85
N ALA A 311 9.62 -14.93 -7.02
CA ALA A 311 9.12 -15.44 -8.30
C ALA A 311 9.21 -16.97 -8.39
N GLY A 312 10.29 -17.56 -7.86
CA GLY A 312 10.45 -19.01 -7.76
C GLY A 312 9.35 -19.68 -6.93
N LYS A 313 8.89 -19.04 -5.85
CA LYS A 313 7.79 -19.54 -5.01
C LYS A 313 6.40 -19.27 -5.58
N LEU A 314 6.21 -18.15 -6.28
CA LEU A 314 4.91 -17.76 -6.84
C LEU A 314 4.54 -18.53 -8.10
N ARG A 315 5.53 -18.83 -8.96
CA ARG A 315 5.28 -19.51 -10.23
C ARG A 315 4.46 -20.81 -10.11
N PRO A 316 4.74 -21.75 -9.18
CA PRO A 316 3.91 -22.95 -9.02
C PRO A 316 2.50 -22.67 -8.45
N LEU A 317 2.25 -21.48 -7.90
CA LEU A 317 0.96 -21.10 -7.30
C LEU A 317 0.00 -20.47 -8.30
N LEU A 318 0.47 -20.09 -9.49
CA LEU A 318 -0.39 -19.50 -10.52
C LEU A 318 -1.36 -20.53 -11.11
N ASP A 319 -1.00 -21.82 -11.14
CA ASP A 319 -1.84 -22.94 -11.58
C ASP A 319 -2.72 -22.60 -12.81
N ASP A 320 -4.05 -22.65 -12.67
CA ASP A 320 -5.03 -22.34 -13.73
C ASP A 320 -5.05 -20.86 -14.17
N GLN A 321 -4.40 -19.96 -13.44
CA GLN A 321 -4.35 -18.52 -13.72
C GLN A 321 -3.15 -18.08 -14.58
N GLU A 322 -2.24 -18.99 -14.93
CA GLU A 322 -1.08 -18.70 -15.80
C GLU A 322 -1.52 -18.04 -17.13
N HIS A 323 -2.67 -18.46 -17.69
CA HIS A 323 -3.19 -17.85 -18.92
C HIS A 323 -3.53 -16.37 -18.74
N VAL A 324 -4.16 -16.00 -17.61
CA VAL A 324 -4.51 -14.62 -17.28
C VAL A 324 -3.24 -13.82 -17.03
N PHE A 325 -2.30 -14.38 -16.26
CA PHE A 325 -1.01 -13.75 -15.99
C PHE A 325 -0.24 -13.42 -17.27
N SER A 326 -0.03 -14.41 -18.15
CA SER A 326 0.84 -14.25 -19.33
C SER A 326 0.17 -13.55 -20.52
N ASN A 327 -1.16 -13.65 -20.68
CA ASN A 327 -1.85 -13.12 -21.86
C ASN A 327 -2.72 -11.89 -21.60
N ILE A 328 -2.95 -11.54 -20.34
CA ILE A 328 -3.73 -10.35 -19.96
C ILE A 328 -2.89 -9.42 -19.09
N GLU A 329 -2.42 -9.87 -17.92
CA GLU A 329 -1.78 -8.97 -16.96
C GLU A 329 -0.38 -8.50 -17.42
N CYS A 330 0.52 -9.42 -17.78
CA CYS A 330 1.86 -9.05 -18.24
C CYS A 330 1.86 -8.23 -19.54
N PRO A 331 1.02 -8.53 -20.56
CA PRO A 331 0.93 -7.71 -21.77
C PRO A 331 0.35 -6.30 -21.57
N LEU A 332 -0.26 -6.01 -20.41
CA LEU A 332 -0.72 -4.66 -20.06
C LEU A 332 0.39 -3.78 -19.47
N LEU A 333 1.56 -4.36 -19.18
CA LEU A 333 2.75 -3.58 -18.84
C LEU A 333 3.18 -2.72 -20.04
N PRO A 334 3.69 -1.49 -19.77
CA PRO A 334 3.92 -0.47 -20.78
C PRO A 334 5.13 -0.72 -21.69
#